data_AF-A0A955FAB3-F1
#
_entry.id   AF-A0A955FAB3-F1
#
_cell.length_a   1.000
_cell.length_b   1.000
_cell.length_c   1.000
_cell.angle_alpha   90.00
_cell.angle_beta   90.00
_cell.angle_gamma   90.00
#
_symmetry.space_group_name_H-M   'P 1'
#
loop_
_entity.id
_entity.type
_entity.pdbx_description
1 polymer ?
#
loop_
_entity_poly.entity_id
_entity_poly.type
_entity_poly.pdbx_seq_one_letter_code
_entity_poly.pdbx_strand_id
1 'polypeptide(L)'
;MIWGFLTVIAAALVLLFAAPFLDFLTPSDAIWLVDTTTQSKPEILAQGASTLWYQWQSWSYIFTFCLITACVLGLIYNAIRTFSDETLIEAKQKLAQKTEELETLKRQYRHKVEQDVLRAHSQEAERLKHRERELEIIQDQTATQQIESQERMKMASHAVRHQQKVTQSKLGQRDRLRDEKKLIAEFLEQSDWTFTDGTKITYRALKAVAKRHQQQ
;
A
#
# COMPACT_ATOMS: atom_id res chain seq x y z
N MET A 1 -41.04 55.16 -8.99
CA MET A 1 -42.26 54.32 -8.84
C MET A 1 -42.52 53.92 -7.39
N ILE A 2 -41.55 53.38 -6.63
CA ILE A 2 -41.75 52.97 -5.22
C ILE A 2 -42.21 54.12 -4.30
N TRP A 3 -41.64 55.32 -4.47
CA TRP A 3 -42.01 56.51 -3.68
C TRP A 3 -43.46 56.97 -3.90
N GLY A 4 -43.97 56.91 -5.14
CA GLY A 4 -45.37 57.26 -5.44
C GLY A 4 -46.36 56.25 -4.86
N PHE A 5 -45.99 54.98 -4.78
CA PHE A 5 -46.81 53.96 -4.13
C PHE A 5 -46.84 54.14 -2.61
N LEU A 6 -45.68 54.48 -2.01
CA LEU A 6 -45.56 54.79 -0.58
C LEU A 6 -46.38 56.02 -0.17
N THR A 7 -46.37 57.09 -0.99
CA THR A 7 -47.17 58.29 -0.70
C THR A 7 -48.66 58.03 -0.79
N VAL A 8 -49.11 57.20 -1.74
CA VAL A 8 -50.52 56.81 -1.87
C VAL A 8 -50.97 55.96 -0.69
N ILE A 9 -50.15 54.99 -0.25
CA ILE A 9 -50.46 54.19 0.95
C ILE A 9 -50.50 55.07 2.20
N ALA A 10 -49.54 55.97 2.37
CA ALA A 10 -49.52 56.89 3.49
C ALA A 10 -50.76 57.80 3.50
N ALA A 11 -51.14 58.35 2.35
CA ALA A 11 -52.34 59.18 2.22
C ALA A 11 -53.64 58.39 2.52
N ALA A 12 -53.73 57.14 2.04
CA ALA A 12 -54.87 56.26 2.32
C ALA A 12 -54.97 55.89 3.80
N LEU A 13 -53.84 55.62 4.47
CA LEU A 13 -53.80 55.38 5.91
C LEU A 13 -54.21 56.63 6.69
N VAL A 14 -53.70 57.81 6.33
CA VAL A 14 -54.10 59.07 6.99
C VAL A 14 -55.60 59.31 6.84
N LEU A 15 -56.17 59.09 5.65
CA LEU A 15 -57.61 59.23 5.41
C LEU A 15 -58.43 58.20 6.21
N LEU A 16 -57.99 56.95 6.26
CA LEU A 16 -58.66 55.90 7.06
C LEU A 16 -58.62 56.23 8.55
N PHE A 17 -57.50 56.77 9.02
CA PHE A 17 -57.34 57.15 10.42
C PHE A 17 -58.07 58.46 10.78
N ALA A 18 -58.32 59.35 9.82
CA ALA A 18 -59.07 60.59 10.03
C ALA A 18 -60.58 60.45 9.74
N ALA A 19 -61.00 59.39 9.05
CA ALA A 19 -62.39 59.16 8.65
C ALA A 19 -63.41 59.22 9.81
N PRO A 20 -63.13 58.70 11.02
CA PRO A 20 -64.07 58.78 12.14
C PRO A 20 -64.30 60.21 12.65
N PHE A 21 -63.40 61.15 12.29
CA PHE A 21 -63.43 62.55 12.71
C PHE A 21 -63.99 63.50 11.64
N LEU A 22 -64.51 62.97 10.54
CA LEU A 22 -65.26 63.78 9.58
C LEU A 22 -66.56 64.24 10.22
N ASP A 23 -66.91 65.51 10.05
CA ASP A 23 -68.09 66.16 10.68
C ASP A 23 -69.43 65.45 10.43
N PHE A 24 -69.50 64.59 9.41
CA PHE A 24 -70.67 63.76 9.11
C PHE A 24 -70.77 62.47 9.95
N LEU A 25 -69.65 61.95 10.44
CA LEU A 25 -69.54 60.67 11.15
C LEU A 25 -69.29 60.84 12.66
N THR A 26 -68.82 62.02 13.10
CA THR A 26 -68.60 62.31 14.51
C THR A 26 -69.91 62.52 15.26
N PRO A 27 -70.18 61.75 16.33
CA PRO A 27 -71.29 62.05 17.20
C PRO A 27 -71.06 63.42 17.86
N SER A 28 -72.07 64.29 17.77
CA SER A 28 -72.02 65.62 18.38
C SER A 28 -71.78 65.52 19.89
N ASP A 29 -71.01 66.47 20.42
CA ASP A 29 -70.80 66.63 21.87
C ASP A 29 -72.07 66.93 22.67
N ALA A 30 -73.20 67.16 21.97
CA ALA A 30 -74.53 67.26 22.56
C ALA A 30 -75.15 65.89 22.91
N ILE A 31 -74.60 64.77 22.42
CA ILE A 31 -75.11 63.42 22.69
C ILE A 31 -74.43 62.87 23.94
N TRP A 32 -75.19 62.77 25.04
CA TRP A 32 -74.70 62.28 26.33
C TRP A 32 -75.37 60.96 26.68
N LEU A 33 -74.56 59.98 27.06
CA LEU A 33 -75.03 58.76 27.71
C LEU A 33 -74.88 58.97 29.21
N VAL A 34 -76.00 59.01 29.91
CA VAL A 34 -76.05 59.30 31.35
C VAL A 34 -76.70 58.12 32.06
N ASP A 35 -76.06 57.66 33.14
CA ASP A 35 -76.67 56.68 34.02
C ASP A 35 -77.71 57.37 34.90
N THR A 36 -78.97 56.92 34.79
CA THR A 36 -80.10 57.47 35.54
C THR A 36 -80.56 56.55 36.67
N THR A 37 -79.83 55.47 36.95
CA THR A 37 -80.12 54.53 38.04
C THR A 37 -80.10 55.19 39.43
N THR A 38 -79.32 56.27 39.60
CA THR A 38 -79.25 57.05 40.84
C THR A 38 -79.74 58.48 40.61
N GLN A 39 -81.02 58.76 40.89
CA GLN A 39 -81.68 60.06 40.64
C GLN A 39 -81.00 61.28 41.30
N SER A 40 -80.22 61.10 42.37
CA SER A 40 -79.61 62.20 43.11
C SER A 40 -78.26 62.67 42.54
N LYS A 41 -77.59 61.84 41.71
CA LYS A 41 -76.34 62.17 41.01
C LYS A 41 -76.24 61.38 39.70
N PRO A 42 -76.77 61.90 38.59
CA PRO A 42 -76.56 61.28 37.29
C PRO A 42 -75.06 61.30 36.93
N GLU A 43 -74.48 60.15 36.59
CA GLU A 43 -73.10 60.03 36.13
C GLU A 43 -73.06 59.99 34.60
N ILE A 44 -72.16 60.76 34.00
CA ILE A 44 -71.97 60.79 32.55
C ILE A 44 -71.07 59.62 32.16
N LEU A 45 -71.63 58.65 31.45
CA LEU A 45 -70.94 57.43 31.00
C LEU A 45 -70.21 57.63 29.67
N ALA A 46 -70.78 58.42 28.77
CA ALA A 46 -70.17 58.74 27.48
C ALA A 46 -70.63 60.09 26.95
N GLN A 47 -69.76 60.76 26.23
CA GLN A 47 -70.04 61.99 25.50
C GLN A 47 -69.49 61.82 24.09
N GLY A 48 -70.31 62.15 23.09
CA GLY A 48 -70.09 61.87 21.66
C GLY A 48 -68.62 61.86 21.21
N ALA A 49 -68.04 63.04 20.95
CA ALA A 49 -66.72 63.10 20.33
C ALA A 49 -65.60 62.72 21.31
N SER A 50 -65.77 62.97 22.61
CA SER A 50 -64.74 62.65 23.62
C SER A 50 -64.58 61.14 23.83
N THR A 51 -65.66 60.38 23.94
CA THR A 51 -65.60 58.92 24.04
C THR A 51 -65.06 58.28 22.75
N LEU A 52 -65.46 58.80 21.57
CA LEU A 52 -64.90 58.39 20.29
C LEU A 52 -63.38 58.62 20.24
N TRP A 53 -62.91 59.78 20.72
CA TRP A 53 -61.49 60.13 20.77
C TRP A 53 -60.69 59.17 21.65
N TYR A 54 -61.18 58.83 22.85
CA TYR A 54 -60.52 57.87 23.73
C TYR A 54 -60.48 56.45 23.13
N GLN A 55 -61.56 56.00 22.51
CA GLN A 55 -61.59 54.71 21.80
C GLN A 55 -60.58 54.70 20.65
N TRP A 56 -60.52 55.78 19.88
CA TRP A 56 -59.59 55.92 18.77
C TRP A 56 -58.12 55.91 19.21
N GLN A 57 -57.80 56.63 20.29
CA GLN A 57 -56.47 56.57 20.91
C GLN A 57 -56.10 55.14 21.32
N SER A 58 -57.03 54.42 21.95
CA SER A 58 -56.81 53.02 22.35
C SER A 58 -56.48 52.12 21.15
N TRP A 59 -57.26 52.21 20.06
CA TRP A 59 -56.99 51.47 18.83
C TRP A 59 -55.66 51.84 18.19
N SER A 60 -55.29 53.12 18.19
CA SER A 60 -54.00 53.60 17.69
C SER A 60 -52.82 53.05 18.51
N TYR A 61 -52.94 53.00 19.84
CA TYR A 61 -51.94 52.39 20.71
C TYR A 61 -51.80 50.88 20.46
N ILE A 62 -52.92 50.16 20.29
CA ILE A 62 -52.88 48.72 19.96
C ILE A 62 -52.21 48.49 18.62
N PHE A 63 -52.58 49.28 17.59
CA PHE A 63 -52.00 49.16 16.26
C PHE A 63 -50.49 49.43 16.25
N THR A 64 -50.06 50.52 16.89
CA THR A 64 -48.63 50.87 17.00
C THR A 64 -47.85 49.84 17.79
N PHE A 65 -48.40 49.33 18.89
CA PHE A 65 -47.79 48.24 19.65
C PHE A 65 -47.60 46.99 18.78
N CYS A 66 -48.65 46.54 18.07
CA CYS A 66 -48.56 45.39 17.15
C CYS A 66 -47.52 45.60 16.05
N LEU A 67 -47.42 46.81 15.48
CA LEU A 67 -46.44 47.14 14.44
C LEU A 67 -45.01 47.08 14.99
N ILE A 68 -44.76 47.64 16.18
CA ILE A 68 -43.45 47.57 16.84
C ILE A 68 -43.08 46.11 17.12
N THR A 69 -44.02 45.33 17.68
CA THR A 69 -43.79 43.91 17.97
C THR A 69 -43.45 43.13 16.70
N ALA A 70 -44.21 43.32 15.61
CA ALA A 70 -43.94 42.67 14.33
C ALA A 70 -42.56 43.04 13.76
N CYS A 71 -42.17 44.32 13.85
CA CYS A 71 -40.84 44.77 13.43
C CYS A 71 -39.72 44.10 14.26
N VAL A 72 -39.87 44.05 15.59
CA VAL A 72 -38.88 43.42 16.47
C VAL A 72 -38.75 41.92 16.18
N LEU A 73 -39.87 41.20 16.04
CA LEU A 73 -39.87 39.79 15.66
C LEU A 73 -39.22 39.56 14.29
N GLY A 74 -39.50 40.43 13.31
CA GLY A 74 -38.88 40.36 11.99
C GLY A 74 -37.37 40.53 12.03
N LEU A 75 -36.88 41.50 12.82
CA LEU A 75 -35.44 41.72 13.01
C LEU A 75 -34.76 40.53 13.70
N ILE A 76 -35.37 40.00 14.77
CA ILE A 76 -34.84 38.83 15.49
C ILE A 76 -34.80 37.60 14.57
N TYR A 77 -35.88 37.32 13.84
CA TYR A 77 -35.94 36.20 12.91
C TYR A 77 -34.86 36.30 11.83
N ASN A 78 -34.68 37.49 11.24
CA ASN A 78 -33.68 37.70 10.21
C ASN A 78 -32.24 37.58 10.76
N ALA A 79 -31.99 38.07 11.98
CA ALA A 79 -30.69 37.92 12.63
C ALA A 79 -30.35 36.45 12.92
N ILE A 80 -31.30 35.68 13.47
CA ILE A 80 -31.11 34.24 13.73
C ILE A 80 -30.85 33.49 12.42
N ARG A 81 -31.63 33.79 11.38
CA ARG A 81 -31.47 33.16 10.07
C ARG A 81 -30.08 33.44 9.48
N THR A 82 -29.64 34.70 9.51
CA THR A 82 -28.33 35.09 8.96
C THR A 82 -27.19 34.38 9.68
N PHE A 83 -27.24 34.31 11.01
CA PHE A 83 -26.23 33.61 11.80
C PHE A 83 -26.24 32.09 11.55
N SER A 84 -27.42 31.49 11.44
CA SER A 84 -27.56 30.07 11.12
C SER A 84 -27.05 29.75 9.72
N ASP A 85 -27.33 30.61 8.74
CA ASP A 85 -26.87 30.42 7.37
C ASP A 85 -25.34 30.59 7.28
N GLU A 86 -24.76 31.58 7.97
CA GLU A 86 -23.33 31.82 8.01
C GLU A 86 -22.57 30.65 8.65
N THR A 87 -23.01 30.20 9.84
CA THR A 87 -22.40 29.03 10.52
C THR A 87 -22.54 27.75 9.69
N LEU A 88 -23.66 27.55 9.00
CA LEU A 88 -23.86 26.42 8.09
C LEU A 88 -22.92 26.49 6.89
N ILE A 89 -22.73 27.68 6.31
CA ILE A 89 -21.81 27.91 5.19
C ILE A 89 -20.37 27.65 5.63
N GLU A 90 -19.94 28.17 6.78
CA GLU A 90 -18.60 27.89 7.32
C GLU A 90 -18.38 26.40 7.58
N ALA A 91 -19.36 25.71 8.17
CA ALA A 91 -19.28 24.27 8.40
C ALA A 91 -19.15 23.50 7.09
N LYS A 92 -19.94 23.87 6.06
CA LYS A 92 -19.84 23.27 4.72
C LYS A 92 -18.48 23.53 4.07
N GLN A 93 -17.95 24.75 4.17
CA GLN A 93 -16.63 25.09 3.62
C GLN A 93 -15.51 24.32 4.33
N LYS A 94 -15.53 24.23 5.66
CA LYS A 94 -14.59 23.41 6.44
C LYS A 94 -14.68 21.95 6.07
N LEU A 95 -15.90 21.42 5.88
CA LEU A 95 -16.09 20.03 5.44
C LEU A 95 -15.47 19.80 4.05
N ALA A 96 -15.72 20.71 3.11
CA ALA A 96 -15.15 20.64 1.76
C ALA A 96 -13.60 20.67 1.77
N GLN A 97 -13.01 21.58 2.54
CA GLN A 97 -11.56 21.64 2.74
C GLN A 97 -11.02 20.34 3.35
N LYS A 98 -11.67 19.82 4.39
CA LYS A 98 -11.28 18.55 5.03
C LYS A 98 -11.38 17.38 4.06
N THR A 99 -12.40 17.33 3.20
CA THR A 99 -12.50 16.29 2.18
C THR A 99 -11.39 16.38 1.13
N GLU A 100 -11.00 17.59 0.72
CA GLU A 100 -9.91 17.80 -0.23
C GLU A 100 -8.54 17.45 0.37
N GLU A 101 -8.29 17.82 1.63
CA GLU A 101 -7.12 17.38 2.40
C GLU A 101 -7.04 15.85 2.49
N LEU A 102 -8.17 15.18 2.73
CA LEU A 102 -8.23 13.72 2.83
C LEU A 102 -7.98 13.05 1.46
N GLU A 103 -8.51 13.61 0.38
CA GLU A 103 -8.24 13.12 -0.97
C GLU A 103 -6.77 13.28 -1.37
N THR A 104 -6.18 14.44 -1.10
CA THR A 104 -4.77 14.70 -1.41
C THR A 104 -3.86 13.78 -0.60
N LEU A 105 -4.13 13.59 0.69
CA LEU A 105 -3.41 12.64 1.54
C LEU A 105 -3.56 11.21 1.05
N LYS A 106 -4.78 10.80 0.62
CA LYS A 106 -5.02 9.47 0.05
C LYS A 106 -4.25 9.26 -1.25
N ARG A 107 -4.15 10.28 -2.12
CA ARG A 107 -3.36 10.24 -3.37
C ARG A 107 -1.87 10.13 -3.06
N GLN A 108 -1.35 10.94 -2.14
CA GLN A 108 0.05 10.87 -1.69
C GLN A 108 0.38 9.50 -1.11
N TYR A 109 -0.48 8.95 -0.26
CA TYR A 109 -0.27 7.63 0.34
C TYR A 109 -0.27 6.52 -0.72
N ARG A 110 -1.21 6.53 -1.68
CA ARG A 110 -1.19 5.56 -2.79
C ARG A 110 0.10 5.62 -3.60
N HIS A 111 0.54 6.83 -3.94
CA HIS A 111 1.76 7.00 -4.72
C HIS A 111 3.01 6.49 -3.96
N LYS A 112 3.07 6.74 -2.64
CA LYS A 112 4.15 6.23 -1.80
C LYS A 112 4.16 4.70 -1.75
N VAL A 113 3.00 4.08 -1.55
CA VAL A 113 2.87 2.60 -1.55
C VAL A 113 3.29 2.02 -2.91
N GLU A 114 2.86 2.63 -4.01
CA GLU A 114 3.24 2.19 -5.35
C GLU A 114 4.75 2.27 -5.58
N GLN A 115 5.39 3.38 -5.18
CA GLN A 115 6.85 3.52 -5.25
C GLN A 115 7.58 2.51 -4.37
N ASP A 116 7.09 2.27 -3.15
CA ASP A 116 7.72 1.31 -2.22
C ASP A 116 7.58 -0.13 -2.73
N VAL A 117 6.43 -0.49 -3.32
CA VAL A 117 6.23 -1.79 -3.99
C VAL A 117 7.14 -1.94 -5.20
N LEU A 118 7.27 -0.91 -6.04
CA LEU A 118 8.18 -0.93 -7.19
C LEU A 118 9.64 -1.09 -6.76
N ARG A 119 10.07 -0.38 -5.71
CA ARG A 119 11.41 -0.52 -5.14
C ARG A 119 11.66 -1.90 -4.55
N ALA A 120 10.67 -2.47 -3.84
CA ALA A 120 10.78 -3.82 -3.30
C ALA A 120 10.95 -4.85 -4.42
N HIS A 121 10.12 -4.76 -5.47
CA HIS A 121 10.24 -5.63 -6.64
C HIS A 121 11.56 -5.44 -7.39
N SER A 122 12.06 -4.21 -7.54
CA SER A 122 13.34 -3.98 -8.22
C SER A 122 14.52 -4.57 -7.42
N GLN A 123 14.52 -4.41 -6.09
CA GLN A 123 15.54 -5.00 -5.22
C GLN A 123 15.50 -6.53 -5.25
N GLU A 124 14.30 -7.12 -5.26
CA GLU A 124 14.14 -8.57 -5.36
C GLU A 124 14.60 -9.11 -6.72
N ALA A 125 14.27 -8.40 -7.81
CA ALA A 125 14.75 -8.73 -9.16
C ALA A 125 16.28 -8.66 -9.26
N GLU A 126 16.93 -7.65 -8.66
CA GLU A 126 18.39 -7.57 -8.61
C GLU A 126 19.01 -8.72 -7.80
N ARG A 127 18.42 -9.08 -6.66
CA ARG A 127 18.87 -10.23 -5.86
C ARG A 127 18.74 -11.53 -6.63
N LEU A 128 17.62 -11.74 -7.33
CA LEU A 128 17.40 -12.92 -8.16
C LEU A 128 18.42 -12.98 -9.31
N LYS A 129 18.67 -11.86 -10.00
CA LYS A 129 19.68 -11.78 -11.06
C LYS A 129 21.11 -12.04 -10.55
N HIS A 130 21.41 -11.64 -9.32
CA HIS A 130 22.72 -11.96 -8.71
C HIS A 130 22.84 -13.47 -8.43
N ARG A 131 21.80 -14.08 -7.85
CA ARG A 131 21.76 -15.53 -7.60
C ARG A 131 21.80 -16.34 -8.89
N GLU A 132 21.14 -15.88 -9.95
CA GLU A 132 21.16 -16.54 -11.26
C GLU A 132 22.58 -16.56 -11.84
N ARG A 133 23.31 -15.43 -11.77
CA ARG A 133 24.72 -15.37 -12.17
C ARG A 133 25.63 -16.25 -11.31
N GLU A 134 25.40 -16.30 -10.00
CA GLU A 134 26.15 -17.20 -9.12
C GLU A 134 25.92 -18.67 -9.49
N LEU A 135 24.67 -19.05 -9.78
CA LEU A 135 24.32 -20.40 -10.22
C LEU A 135 24.96 -20.75 -11.56
N GLU A 136 24.97 -19.82 -12.51
CA GLU A 136 25.64 -19.99 -13.80
C GLU A 136 27.15 -20.25 -13.62
N ILE A 137 27.82 -19.47 -12.76
CA ILE A 137 29.24 -19.68 -12.44
C ILE A 137 29.47 -21.05 -11.79
N ILE A 138 28.63 -21.45 -10.84
CA ILE A 138 28.73 -22.76 -10.19
C ILE A 138 28.52 -23.88 -11.21
N GLN A 139 27.57 -23.72 -12.13
CA GLN A 139 27.30 -24.69 -13.19
C GLN A 139 28.50 -24.85 -14.12
N ASP A 140 29.11 -23.74 -14.56
CA ASP A 140 30.30 -23.76 -15.40
C ASP A 140 31.51 -24.39 -14.68
N GLN A 141 31.71 -24.06 -13.41
CA GLN A 141 32.76 -24.68 -12.59
C GLN A 141 32.52 -26.18 -12.43
N THR A 142 31.28 -26.60 -12.20
CA THR A 142 30.91 -28.01 -12.06
C THR A 142 31.11 -28.76 -13.37
N ALA A 143 30.73 -28.17 -14.51
CA ALA A 143 30.95 -28.74 -15.83
C ALA A 143 32.45 -28.92 -16.11
N THR A 144 33.26 -27.91 -15.78
CA THR A 144 34.72 -27.95 -15.95
C THR A 144 35.35 -29.04 -15.07
N GLN A 145 34.95 -29.14 -13.80
CA GLN A 145 35.41 -30.19 -12.88
C GLN A 145 34.98 -31.58 -13.34
N GLN A 146 33.77 -31.74 -13.89
CA GLN A 146 33.33 -33.01 -14.45
C GLN A 146 34.20 -33.44 -15.63
N ILE A 147 34.49 -32.53 -16.57
CA ILE A 147 35.38 -32.79 -17.71
C ILE A 147 36.77 -33.20 -17.20
N GLU A 148 37.35 -32.44 -16.28
CA GLU A 148 38.68 -32.74 -15.73
C GLU A 148 38.70 -34.09 -15.00
N SER A 149 37.66 -34.39 -14.21
CA SER A 149 37.53 -35.69 -13.53
C SER A 149 37.44 -36.86 -14.51
N GLN A 150 36.73 -36.66 -15.63
CA GLN A 150 36.57 -37.66 -16.67
C GLN A 150 37.90 -37.91 -17.41
N GLU A 151 38.68 -36.87 -17.67
CA GLU A 151 40.03 -36.99 -18.23
C GLU A 151 40.98 -37.70 -17.28
N ARG A 152 40.98 -37.34 -15.99
CA ARG A 152 41.77 -38.04 -14.95
C ARG A 152 41.39 -39.51 -14.88
N MET A 153 40.10 -39.84 -14.91
CA MET A 153 39.63 -41.24 -14.95
C MET A 153 40.09 -41.98 -16.21
N LYS A 154 40.05 -41.34 -17.39
CA LYS A 154 40.57 -41.92 -18.64
C LYS A 154 42.07 -42.22 -18.51
N MET A 155 42.86 -41.26 -18.05
CA MET A 155 44.31 -41.41 -17.85
C MET A 155 44.64 -42.51 -16.85
N ALA A 156 43.96 -42.54 -15.70
CA ALA A 156 44.12 -43.60 -14.70
C ALA A 156 43.76 -44.98 -15.27
N SER A 157 42.67 -45.07 -16.03
CA SER A 157 42.26 -46.31 -16.70
C SER A 157 43.30 -46.78 -17.73
N HIS A 158 43.87 -45.87 -18.51
CA HIS A 158 44.96 -46.17 -19.44
C HIS A 158 46.21 -46.66 -18.73
N ALA A 159 46.61 -46.01 -17.63
CA ALA A 159 47.75 -46.41 -16.82
C ALA A 159 47.56 -47.81 -16.21
N VAL A 160 46.37 -48.11 -15.66
CA VAL A 160 46.03 -49.45 -15.14
C VAL A 160 46.10 -50.50 -16.24
N ARG A 161 45.53 -50.23 -17.42
CA ARG A 161 45.61 -51.16 -18.57
C ARG A 161 47.05 -51.40 -19.01
N HIS A 162 47.87 -50.35 -19.05
CA HIS A 162 49.29 -50.47 -19.39
C HIS A 162 50.03 -51.33 -18.36
N GLN A 163 49.83 -51.07 -17.07
CA GLN A 163 50.42 -51.85 -15.99
C GLN A 163 49.98 -53.32 -16.03
N GLN A 164 48.71 -53.60 -16.33
CA GLN A 164 48.21 -54.96 -16.52
C GLN A 164 48.91 -55.65 -17.69
N LYS A 165 49.02 -54.99 -18.85
CA LYS A 165 49.75 -55.54 -20.02
C LYS A 165 51.21 -55.85 -19.71
N VAL A 166 51.91 -54.93 -19.05
CA VAL A 166 53.32 -55.12 -18.65
C VAL A 166 53.44 -56.28 -17.68
N THR A 167 52.57 -56.35 -16.67
CA THR A 167 52.56 -57.44 -15.68
C THR A 167 52.31 -58.79 -16.37
N GLN A 168 51.31 -58.89 -17.24
CA GLN A 168 51.02 -60.11 -18.01
C GLN A 168 52.20 -60.49 -18.92
N SER A 169 52.83 -59.53 -19.58
CA SER A 169 54.01 -59.78 -20.41
C SER A 169 55.18 -60.32 -19.56
N LYS A 170 55.44 -59.74 -18.39
CA LYS A 170 56.50 -60.21 -17.47
C LYS A 170 56.19 -61.60 -16.91
N LEU A 171 54.93 -61.88 -16.57
CA LEU A 171 54.50 -63.21 -16.14
C LEU A 171 54.68 -64.24 -17.26
N GLY A 172 54.28 -63.91 -18.50
CA GLY A 172 54.48 -64.78 -19.65
C GLY A 172 55.97 -65.03 -19.96
N GLN A 173 56.83 -64.01 -19.87
CA GLN A 173 58.28 -64.18 -20.00
C GLN A 173 58.85 -65.06 -18.88
N ARG A 174 58.44 -64.84 -17.63
CA ARG A 174 58.85 -65.67 -16.50
C ARG A 174 58.47 -67.13 -16.71
N ASP A 175 57.27 -67.39 -17.17
CA ASP A 175 56.77 -68.74 -17.38
C ASP A 175 57.52 -69.42 -18.54
N ARG A 176 57.75 -68.72 -19.66
CA ARG A 176 58.62 -69.22 -20.75
C ARG A 176 60.04 -69.53 -20.29
N LEU A 177 60.69 -68.62 -19.57
CA LEU A 177 62.05 -68.83 -19.05
C LEU A 177 62.10 -69.97 -18.02
N ARG A 178 61.02 -70.17 -17.26
CA ARG A 178 60.89 -71.28 -16.33
C ARG A 178 60.78 -72.61 -17.08
N ASP A 179 60.01 -72.66 -18.16
CA ASP A 179 59.84 -73.84 -19.00
C ASP A 179 61.13 -74.18 -19.76
N GLU A 180 61.80 -73.19 -20.35
CA GLU A 180 63.13 -73.36 -20.96
C GLU A 180 64.15 -73.88 -19.96
N LYS A 181 64.20 -73.30 -18.75
CA LYS A 181 65.06 -73.79 -17.68
C LYS A 181 64.75 -75.24 -17.32
N LYS A 182 63.47 -75.61 -17.23
CA LYS A 182 63.04 -76.97 -16.91
C LYS A 182 63.50 -77.94 -17.99
N LEU A 183 63.30 -77.59 -19.27
CA LEU A 183 63.73 -78.39 -20.42
C LEU A 183 65.25 -78.59 -20.44
N ILE A 184 66.03 -77.52 -20.22
CA ILE A 184 67.50 -77.60 -20.14
C ILE A 184 67.93 -78.46 -18.95
N ALA A 185 67.27 -78.32 -17.79
CA ALA A 185 67.58 -79.11 -16.61
C ALA A 185 67.29 -80.60 -16.82
N GLU A 186 66.13 -80.94 -17.38
CA GLU A 186 65.74 -82.31 -17.71
C GLU A 186 66.69 -82.93 -18.75
N PHE A 187 67.05 -82.18 -19.79
CA PHE A 187 68.03 -82.63 -20.79
C PHE A 187 69.40 -82.92 -20.14
N LEU A 188 69.93 -82.01 -19.33
CA LEU A 188 71.22 -82.18 -18.66
C LEU A 188 71.21 -83.34 -17.66
N GLU A 189 70.10 -83.57 -16.96
CA GLU A 189 69.95 -84.73 -16.06
C GLU A 189 69.93 -86.07 -16.82
N GLN A 190 69.31 -86.12 -18.00
CA GLN A 190 69.24 -87.31 -18.84
C GLN A 190 70.52 -87.56 -19.66
N SER A 191 71.29 -86.51 -19.95
CA SER A 191 72.57 -86.64 -20.66
C SER A 191 73.70 -87.13 -19.74
N ASP A 192 74.61 -87.96 -20.26
CA ASP A 192 75.81 -88.43 -19.54
C ASP A 192 77.01 -87.48 -19.72
N TRP A 193 76.76 -86.17 -19.72
CA TRP A 193 77.83 -85.18 -19.82
C TRP A 193 78.52 -85.00 -18.47
N THR A 194 79.85 -85.09 -18.47
CA THR A 194 80.70 -84.90 -17.29
C THR A 194 81.72 -83.80 -17.53
N PHE A 195 82.03 -83.02 -16.51
CA PHE A 195 83.16 -82.09 -16.53
C PHE A 195 84.50 -82.86 -16.60
N THR A 196 85.59 -82.17 -16.90
CA THR A 196 86.95 -82.74 -17.00
C THR A 196 87.46 -83.37 -15.70
N ASP A 197 86.82 -83.07 -14.57
CA ASP A 197 87.07 -83.64 -13.25
C ASP A 197 86.21 -84.88 -12.93
N GLY A 198 85.41 -85.36 -13.89
CA GLY A 198 84.54 -86.53 -13.77
C GLY A 198 83.18 -86.26 -13.10
N THR A 199 82.89 -85.02 -12.70
CA THR A 199 81.61 -84.67 -12.08
C THR A 199 80.49 -84.48 -13.12
N LYS A 200 79.29 -85.01 -12.87
CA LYS A 200 78.15 -84.90 -13.81
C LYS A 200 77.70 -83.45 -13.98
N ILE A 201 77.54 -83.02 -15.22
CA ILE A 201 77.07 -81.68 -15.55
C ILE A 201 75.58 -81.58 -15.22
N THR A 202 75.25 -80.82 -14.18
CA THR A 202 73.86 -80.47 -13.83
C THR A 202 73.62 -78.97 -14.07
N TYR A 203 72.35 -78.58 -14.27
CA TYR A 203 71.98 -77.18 -14.45
C TYR A 203 72.50 -76.26 -13.32
N ARG A 204 72.52 -76.76 -12.07
CA ARG A 204 73.06 -76.02 -10.92
C ARG A 204 74.57 -75.84 -11.00
N ALA A 205 75.31 -76.87 -11.40
CA ALA A 205 76.75 -76.80 -11.59
C ALA A 205 77.12 -75.81 -12.71
N LEU A 206 76.43 -75.89 -13.85
CA LEU A 206 76.64 -75.01 -15.00
C LEU A 206 76.33 -73.53 -14.65
N LYS A 207 75.26 -73.28 -13.88
CA LYS A 207 74.93 -71.94 -13.37
C LYS A 207 76.00 -71.39 -12.41
N ALA A 208 76.60 -72.24 -11.57
CA ALA A 208 77.65 -71.83 -10.65
C ALA A 208 78.93 -71.42 -11.40
N VAL A 209 79.30 -72.16 -12.44
CA VAL A 209 80.43 -71.83 -13.32
C VAL A 209 80.17 -70.51 -14.07
N ALA A 210 78.99 -70.35 -14.68
CA ALA A 210 78.63 -69.12 -15.39
C ALA A 210 78.66 -67.88 -14.47
N LYS A 211 78.19 -68.00 -13.22
CA LYS A 211 78.27 -66.91 -12.23
C LYS A 211 79.70 -66.52 -11.88
N ARG A 212 80.61 -67.50 -11.73
CA ARG A 212 82.04 -67.21 -11.47
C ARG A 212 82.69 -66.48 -12.63
N HIS A 213 82.33 -66.83 -13.86
CA HIS A 213 82.80 -66.16 -15.07
C HIS A 213 82.28 -64.72 -15.23
N GLN A 214 81.07 -64.43 -14.74
CA GLN A 214 80.46 -63.08 -14.79
C GLN A 214 80.97 -62.12 -13.71
N GLN A 215 81.67 -62.63 -12.69
CA GLN A 215 82.22 -61.84 -11.58
C GLN A 215 83.73 -61.55 -11.74
N GLN A 216 84.35 -62.01 -12.83
CA GLN A 216 85.65 -61.57 -13.32
C GLN A 216 85.47 -60.50 -14.38
#